data_AF-W7DZ04-F1
#
_entry.id   AF-W7DZ04-F1
#
_cell.length_a   1.000
_cell.length_b   1.000
_cell.length_c   1.000
_cell.angle_alpha   90.00
_cell.angle_beta   90.00
_cell.angle_gamma   90.00
#
_symmetry.space_group_name_H-M   'P 1'
#
loop_
_entity.id
_entity.type
_entity.pdbx_description
1 polymer ?
#
loop_
_entity_poly.entity_id
_entity_poly.type
_entity_poly.pdbx_seq_one_letter_code
_entity_poly.pdbx_strand_id
1 'polypeptide(L)'
;FLYFFVLTDLYFLHVPNLMILLFFFIVCLYRFFYYSMTLIFIQFIVSLFVYSLFYFFVRKGFGLGDIKILIILGTALGFVNSYKIFFISLVLALLAIGSAVLLQKFSRAKMIPFVPFLFLGYICYLFLEAGVVL
;
A
#
# COMPACT_ATOMS: atom_id res chain seq x y z
N PHE A 1 -10.98 -0.99 0.96
CA PHE A 1 -10.37 0.14 1.70
C PHE A 1 -9.39 0.96 0.84
N LEU A 2 -8.54 0.35 -0.01
CA LEU A 2 -7.57 1.11 -0.83
C LEU A 2 -8.21 2.23 -1.67
N TYR A 3 -9.34 1.97 -2.34
CA TYR A 3 -10.04 2.98 -3.14
C TYR A 3 -10.39 4.25 -2.35
N PHE A 4 -10.80 4.11 -1.07
CA PHE A 4 -11.04 5.27 -0.21
C PHE A 4 -9.78 6.11 -0.03
N PHE A 5 -8.64 5.45 0.23
CA PHE A 5 -7.36 6.15 0.39
C PHE A 5 -6.84 6.74 -0.92
N VAL A 6 -7.15 6.15 -2.08
CA VAL A 6 -6.86 6.78 -3.39
C VAL A 6 -7.55 8.13 -3.49
N LEU A 7 -8.83 8.21 -3.15
CA LEU A 7 -9.57 9.47 -3.17
C LEU A 7 -8.95 10.48 -2.21
N THR A 8 -8.68 10.10 -0.96
CA THR A 8 -8.12 11.05 0.01
C THR A 8 -6.72 11.52 -0.37
N ASP A 9 -5.89 10.63 -0.91
CA ASP A 9 -4.52 10.94 -1.32
C ASP A 9 -4.50 11.87 -2.55
N LEU A 10 -5.38 11.65 -3.54
CA LEU A 10 -5.49 12.50 -4.73
C LEU A 10 -6.00 13.91 -4.42
N TYR A 11 -7.01 14.05 -3.56
CA TYR A 11 -7.64 15.35 -3.30
C TYR A 11 -6.96 16.13 -2.18
N PHE A 12 -6.46 15.45 -1.15
CA PHE A 12 -5.98 16.10 0.08
C PHE A 12 -4.50 15.82 0.40
N LEU A 13 -3.82 14.93 -0.32
CA LEU A 13 -2.45 14.46 -0.01
C LEU A 13 -2.30 14.08 1.48
N HIS A 14 -3.39 13.57 2.06
CA HIS A 14 -3.49 13.29 3.48
C HIS A 14 -4.23 11.97 3.70
N VAL A 15 -3.70 11.16 4.61
CA VAL A 15 -4.27 9.88 4.99
C VAL A 15 -4.88 10.00 6.40
N PRO A 16 -6.22 10.01 6.55
CA PRO A 16 -6.85 10.22 7.85
C PRO A 16 -6.61 9.05 8.81
N ASN A 17 -5.99 9.31 9.97
CA ASN A 17 -5.68 8.28 10.97
C ASN A 17 -6.93 7.53 11.48
N LEU A 18 -8.07 8.22 11.62
CA LEU A 18 -9.33 7.60 12.04
C LEU A 18 -9.78 6.53 11.04
N MET A 19 -9.63 6.81 9.74
CA MET A 19 -10.02 5.88 8.67
C MET A 19 -9.08 4.69 8.60
N ILE A 20 -7.78 4.90 8.81
CA ILE A 20 -6.80 3.81 8.99
C ILE A 20 -7.25 2.87 10.12
N LEU A 21 -7.55 3.43 11.30
CA LEU A 21 -7.96 2.64 12.46
C LEU A 21 -9.26 1.87 12.18
N LEU A 22 -10.26 2.53 11.60
CA LEU A 22 -11.54 1.92 11.24
C LEU A 22 -11.36 0.75 10.26
N PHE A 23 -10.62 0.96 9.16
CA PHE A 23 -10.38 -0.12 8.19
C PHE A 23 -9.51 -1.25 8.77
N PHE A 24 -8.57 -0.93 9.66
CA PHE A 24 -7.81 -1.95 10.37
C PHE A 24 -8.71 -2.87 11.19
N PHE A 25 -9.65 -2.31 11.97
CA PHE A 25 -10.61 -3.11 12.72
C PHE A 25 -11.50 -3.96 11.80
N ILE A 26 -12.00 -3.39 10.70
CA ILE A 26 -12.78 -4.15 9.71
C ILE A 26 -11.97 -5.31 9.14
N VAL A 27 -10.70 -5.10 8.79
CA VAL A 27 -9.80 -6.15 8.27
C VAL A 27 -9.58 -7.24 9.30
N CYS A 28 -9.26 -6.88 10.55
CA CYS A 28 -9.04 -7.85 11.62
C CYS A 28 -10.30 -8.67 11.91
N LEU A 29 -11.47 -8.01 11.97
CA LEU A 29 -12.75 -8.67 12.19
C LEU A 29 -13.10 -9.61 11.03
N TYR A 30 -12.90 -9.18 9.78
CA TYR A 30 -13.11 -10.04 8.62
C TYR A 30 -12.19 -11.25 8.66
N ARG A 31 -10.89 -11.07 8.88
CA ARG A 31 -9.92 -12.17 8.92
C ARG A 31 -10.14 -13.13 10.08
N PHE A 32 -10.67 -12.65 11.21
CA PHE A 32 -10.98 -13.50 12.36
C PHE A 32 -11.95 -14.63 12.01
N PHE A 33 -12.87 -14.42 11.06
CA PHE A 33 -13.79 -15.47 10.61
C PHE A 33 -13.13 -16.58 9.77
N TYR A 34 -11.95 -16.34 9.20
CA TYR A 34 -11.31 -17.27 8.25
C TYR A 34 -9.94 -17.80 8.71
N TYR A 35 -9.25 -17.10 9.61
CA TYR A 35 -7.89 -17.42 10.03
C TYR A 35 -7.76 -17.41 11.56
N SER A 36 -6.80 -18.16 12.08
CA SER A 36 -6.49 -18.13 13.51
C SER A 36 -5.97 -16.75 13.95
N MET A 37 -6.27 -16.38 15.19
CA MET A 37 -5.79 -15.13 15.80
C MET A 37 -4.25 -15.01 15.75
N THR A 38 -3.55 -16.12 15.94
CA THR A 38 -2.08 -16.18 15.87
C THR A 38 -1.56 -15.78 14.50
N LEU A 39 -2.18 -16.27 13.43
CA LEU A 39 -1.80 -15.92 12.06
C LEU A 39 -2.05 -14.43 11.77
N ILE A 40 -3.20 -13.88 12.20
CA ILE A 40 -3.49 -12.45 12.02
C ILE A 40 -2.44 -11.60 12.72
N PHE A 41 -2.09 -11.95 13.95
CA PHE A 41 -1.10 -11.24 14.76
C PHE A 41 0.31 -11.30 14.15
N ILE A 42 0.74 -12.47 13.66
CA ILE A 42 2.02 -12.61 12.95
C ILE A 42 2.05 -11.74 11.70
N GLN A 43 0.99 -11.77 10.87
CA GLN A 43 0.93 -10.96 9.65
C GLN A 43 0.98 -9.45 9.96
N PHE A 44 0.30 -9.02 11.03
CA PHE A 44 0.36 -7.64 11.50
C PHE A 44 1.76 -7.25 11.98
N ILE A 45 2.39 -8.04 12.86
CA ILE A 45 3.72 -7.76 13.41
C ILE A 45 4.77 -7.72 12.31
N VAL A 46 4.78 -8.70 11.41
CA VAL A 46 5.75 -8.74 10.31
C VAL A 46 5.59 -7.51 9.41
N SER A 47 4.35 -7.17 9.04
CA SER A 47 4.07 -5.99 8.22
C SER A 47 4.47 -4.69 8.94
N LEU A 48 4.13 -4.56 10.22
CA LEU A 48 4.51 -3.42 11.07
C LEU A 48 6.03 -3.26 11.10
N PHE A 49 6.75 -4.35 11.41
CA PHE A 49 8.21 -4.33 11.54
C PHE A 49 8.88 -3.99 10.21
N VAL A 50 8.56 -4.71 9.14
CA VAL A 50 9.23 -4.54 7.84
C VAL A 50 8.95 -3.17 7.24
N TYR A 51 7.68 -2.72 7.19
CA TYR A 51 7.37 -1.43 6.57
C TYR A 51 7.85 -0.25 7.42
N SER A 52 7.83 -0.36 8.74
CA SER A 52 8.41 0.69 9.61
C SER A 52 9.93 0.76 9.49
N LEU A 53 10.60 -0.40 9.36
CA LEU A 53 12.04 -0.46 9.11
C LEU A 53 12.38 0.16 7.75
N PHE A 54 11.60 -0.16 6.71
CA PHE A 54 11.75 0.46 5.39
C PHE A 54 11.61 1.99 5.45
N TYR A 55 10.60 2.50 6.17
CA TYR A 55 10.44 3.95 6.38
C TYR A 55 11.66 4.58 7.06
N PHE A 56 12.25 3.90 8.04
CA PHE A 56 13.43 4.40 8.74
C PHE A 56 14.66 4.51 7.83
N PHE A 57 14.82 3.59 6.87
CA PHE A 57 15.90 3.66 5.87
C PHE A 57 15.60 4.65 4.73
N VAL A 58 14.32 4.84 4.37
CA VAL A 58 13.88 5.64 3.21
C VAL A 58 13.12 6.91 3.66
N ARG A 59 13.60 7.57 4.72
CA ARG A 59 12.90 8.68 5.41
C ARG A 59 12.42 9.85 4.53
N LYS A 60 13.03 10.08 3.38
CA LYS A 60 12.72 11.21 2.49
C LYS A 60 11.89 10.83 1.25
N GLY A 61 11.58 9.55 1.07
CA GLY A 61 10.88 9.06 -0.11
C GLY A 61 9.41 8.70 0.11
N PHE A 62 9.03 8.33 1.34
CA PHE A 62 7.71 7.77 1.65
C PHE A 62 6.99 8.50 2.77
N GLY A 63 5.67 8.67 2.64
CA GLY A 63 4.84 9.23 3.70
C GLY A 63 4.53 8.19 4.77
N LEU A 64 4.44 8.62 6.03
CA LEU A 64 3.96 7.75 7.12
C LEU A 64 2.56 7.20 6.87
N GLY A 65 1.73 7.94 6.13
CA GLY A 65 0.41 7.46 5.69
C GLY A 65 0.50 6.20 4.83
N ASP A 66 1.39 6.19 3.84
CA ASP A 66 1.60 5.05 2.94
C ASP A 66 2.01 3.80 3.70
N ILE A 67 2.93 3.96 4.67
CA ILE A 67 3.42 2.88 5.52
C ILE A 67 2.29 2.27 6.33
N LYS A 68 1.40 3.09 6.90
CA LYS A 68 0.22 2.58 7.65
C LYS A 68 -0.74 1.83 6.73
N ILE A 69 -0.96 2.31 5.51
CA ILE A 69 -1.80 1.61 4.52
C ILE A 69 -1.18 0.25 4.17
N LEU A 70 0.15 0.18 3.96
CA LEU A 70 0.87 -1.05 3.68
C LEU A 70 0.78 -2.05 4.84
N ILE A 71 0.82 -1.59 6.08
CA ILE A 71 0.64 -2.45 7.26
C ILE A 71 -0.76 -3.06 7.30
N ILE A 72 -1.81 -2.27 7.02
CA ILE A 72 -3.18 -2.78 6.92
C ILE A 72 -3.29 -3.76 5.75
N LEU A 73 -2.66 -3.47 4.61
CA LEU A 73 -2.67 -4.34 3.43
C LEU A 73 -1.99 -5.68 3.70
N GLY A 74 -0.83 -5.69 4.39
CA GLY A 74 -0.15 -6.90 4.83
C GLY A 74 -0.93 -7.69 5.86
N THR A 75 -1.66 -7.00 6.74
CA THR A 75 -2.60 -7.67 7.65
C THR A 75 -3.77 -8.29 6.89
N ALA A 76 -4.28 -7.63 5.85
CA ALA A 76 -5.44 -8.07 5.07
C ALA A 76 -5.14 -9.27 4.15
N LEU A 77 -4.02 -9.22 3.42
CA LEU A 77 -3.70 -10.18 2.35
C LEU A 77 -2.56 -11.13 2.70
N GLY A 78 -1.91 -10.91 3.85
CA GLY A 78 -0.64 -11.52 4.20
C GLY A 78 0.55 -10.69 3.72
N PHE A 79 1.65 -10.76 4.48
CA PHE A 79 2.86 -9.98 4.25
C PHE A 79 3.44 -10.21 2.85
N VAL A 80 3.61 -11.47 2.44
CA VAL A 80 4.18 -11.82 1.14
C VAL A 80 3.40 -11.17 -0.02
N ASN A 81 2.08 -11.25 0.03
CA ASN A 81 1.22 -10.70 -1.01
C ASN A 81 1.24 -9.17 -1.00
N SER A 82 1.19 -8.55 0.19
CA SER A 82 1.34 -7.10 0.30
C SER A 82 2.70 -6.60 -0.21
N TYR A 83 3.76 -7.38 -0.01
CA TYR A 83 5.11 -7.03 -0.47
C TYR A 83 5.20 -7.11 -2.01
N LYS A 84 4.60 -8.14 -2.62
CA LYS A 84 4.47 -8.23 -4.09
C LYS A 84 3.71 -7.02 -4.64
N ILE A 85 2.57 -6.68 -4.05
CA ILE A 85 1.77 -5.51 -4.44
C ILE A 85 2.59 -4.24 -4.31
N PHE A 86 3.26 -4.04 -3.18
CA PHE A 86 4.14 -2.89 -2.93
C PHE A 86 5.23 -2.79 -4.00
N PHE A 87 5.88 -3.89 -4.34
CA PHE A 87 6.93 -3.91 -5.36
C PHE A 87 6.40 -3.57 -6.76
N ILE A 88 5.26 -4.14 -7.17
CA ILE A 88 4.60 -3.79 -8.44
C ILE A 88 4.26 -2.29 -8.46
N SER A 89 3.76 -1.78 -7.34
CA SER A 89 3.39 -0.37 -7.19
C SER A 89 4.59 0.57 -7.31
N LEU A 90 5.75 0.19 -6.76
CA LEU A 90 7.01 0.92 -6.94
C LEU A 90 7.44 0.97 -8.41
N VAL A 91 7.35 -0.16 -9.13
CA VAL A 91 7.69 -0.21 -10.56
C VAL A 91 6.76 0.70 -11.37
N LEU A 92 5.45 0.65 -11.11
CA LEU A 92 4.46 1.51 -11.78
C LEU A 92 4.72 2.99 -11.50
N ALA A 93 4.98 3.35 -10.23
CA ALA A 93 5.31 4.71 -9.84
C ALA A 93 6.60 5.18 -10.53
N LEU A 94 7.65 4.36 -10.56
CA LEU A 94 8.91 4.68 -11.21
C LEU A 94 8.73 4.91 -12.72
N LEU A 95 7.97 4.07 -13.40
CA LEU A 95 7.71 4.23 -14.83
C LEU A 95 6.90 5.50 -15.13
N ALA A 96 5.87 5.79 -14.35
CA ALA A 96 5.03 6.96 -14.54
C ALA A 96 5.80 8.26 -14.25
N ILE A 97 6.50 8.32 -13.12
CA ILE A 97 7.27 9.51 -12.72
C ILE A 97 8.49 9.67 -13.62
N GLY A 98 9.22 8.59 -13.92
CA GLY A 98 10.38 8.60 -14.80
C GLY A 98 10.05 9.08 -16.22
N SER A 99 8.96 8.57 -16.81
CA SER A 99 8.50 9.05 -18.13
C SER A 99 8.05 10.51 -18.10
N ALA A 100 7.34 10.94 -17.06
CA ALA A 100 6.93 12.33 -16.89
C ALA A 100 8.12 13.31 -16.77
N VAL A 101 9.19 12.91 -16.06
CA VAL A 101 10.43 13.68 -15.94
C VAL A 101 11.18 13.73 -17.27
N LEU A 102 11.30 12.61 -17.99
CA LEU A 102 11.95 12.55 -19.30
C LEU A 102 11.27 13.43 -20.34
N LEU A 103 9.94 13.50 -20.30
CA LEU A 103 9.14 14.34 -21.21
C LEU A 103 9.07 15.81 -20.78
N GLN A 104 9.80 16.21 -19.73
CA GLN A 104 9.78 17.56 -19.13
C GLN A 104 8.38 18.06 -18.75
N LYS A 105 7.41 17.16 -18.56
CA LYS A 105 6.01 17.51 -18.27
C LYS A 105 5.76 17.85 -16.81
N PHE A 106 6.77 17.73 -15.95
CA PHE A 106 6.65 17.98 -14.52
C PHE A 106 7.79 18.84 -13.99
N SER A 107 7.44 19.89 -13.23
CA SER A 107 8.41 20.52 -12.35
C SER A 107 8.68 19.58 -11.18
N ARG A 108 9.95 19.44 -10.78
CA ARG A 108 10.41 18.51 -9.73
C ARG A 108 9.82 18.79 -8.33
N ALA A 109 8.98 19.80 -8.18
CA ALA A 109 8.53 20.35 -6.90
C ALA A 109 7.17 19.83 -6.41
N LYS A 110 6.39 19.12 -7.24
CA LYS A 110 5.06 18.65 -6.82
C LYS A 110 5.16 17.28 -6.15
N MET A 111 4.67 17.16 -4.92
CA MET A 111 4.47 15.86 -4.27
C MET A 111 3.53 15.01 -5.12
N ILE A 112 3.91 13.75 -5.34
CA ILE A 112 3.16 12.80 -6.14
C ILE A 112 2.52 11.77 -5.17
N PRO A 113 1.18 11.64 -5.16
CA PRO A 113 0.49 10.68 -4.30
C PRO A 113 0.87 9.24 -4.66
N PHE A 114 1.26 8.43 -3.67
CA PHE A 114 1.69 7.05 -3.89
C PHE A 114 0.52 6.07 -3.92
N VAL A 115 -0.56 6.34 -3.17
CA VAL A 115 -1.68 5.41 -3.01
C VAL A 115 -2.37 5.03 -4.34
N PRO A 116 -2.50 5.91 -5.35
CA PRO A 116 -2.99 5.52 -6.68
C PRO A 116 -2.15 4.40 -7.32
N PHE A 117 -0.81 4.47 -7.21
CA PHE A 117 0.06 3.41 -7.71
C PHE A 117 -0.06 2.14 -6.88
N LEU A 118 -0.27 2.28 -5.56
CA LEU A 118 -0.55 1.14 -4.68
C LEU A 118 -1.83 0.39 -5.10
N PHE A 119 -2.88 1.13 -5.44
CA PHE A 119 -4.13 0.55 -5.91
C PHE A 119 -3.99 -0.11 -7.28
N LEU A 120 -3.25 0.51 -8.22
CA LEU A 120 -2.94 -0.11 -9.51
C LEU A 120 -2.12 -1.39 -9.34
N GLY A 121 -1.12 -1.39 -8.46
CA GLY A 121 -0.33 -2.58 -8.16
C GLY A 121 -1.19 -3.70 -7.56
N TYR A 122 -2.18 -3.36 -6.72
CA TYR A 122 -3.16 -4.31 -6.22
C TYR A 122 -4.02 -4.91 -7.34
N ILE A 123 -4.51 -4.09 -8.27
CA ILE A 123 -5.27 -4.57 -9.43
C ILE A 123 -4.40 -5.49 -10.32
N CYS A 124 -3.17 -5.09 -10.63
CA CYS A 124 -2.24 -5.93 -11.40
C CYS A 124 -1.97 -7.26 -10.70
N TYR A 125 -1.78 -7.24 -9.38
CA TYR A 125 -1.61 -8.46 -8.59
C TYR A 125 -2.81 -9.41 -8.70
N LEU A 126 -4.04 -8.88 -8.65
CA LEU A 126 -5.25 -9.70 -8.81
C LEU A 126 -5.31 -10.39 -10.18
N PHE A 127 -4.95 -9.67 -11.25
CA PHE A 127 -4.89 -10.27 -12.58
C PHE A 127 -3.80 -11.34 -12.70
N LEU A 128 -2.63 -11.10 -12.10
CA LEU A 128 -1.53 -12.08 -12.09
C LEU A 128 -1.89 -13.33 -11.31
N GLU A 129 -2.54 -13.22 -10.15
CA GLU A 129 -3.01 -14.41 -9.43
C GLU A 129 -4.13 -15.14 -10.17
N ALA A 130 -5.09 -14.41 -10.73
CA ALA A 130 -6.19 -15.03 -11.49
C ALA A 130 -5.66 -15.82 -12.71
N GLY A 131 -4.65 -15.31 -13.39
CA GLY A 131 -4.00 -15.98 -14.53
C GLY A 131 -3.14 -17.19 -14.15
N VAL A 132 -2.77 -17.35 -12.88
CA VAL A 132 -2.03 -18.53 -12.38
C VAL A 132 -2.98 -19.66 -11.96
N VAL A 133 -4.25 -19.35 -11.69
CA VAL A 133 -5.27 -20.31 -11.25
C VAL A 133 -6.05 -20.93 -12.43
N LEU A 134 -5.96 -20.35 -13.63
CA LEU A 134 -6.53 -20.87 -14.89
C LEU A 134 -5.51 -21.73 -15.65
#